data_AF-A0A2E5WMI4-F1
#
_entry.id   AF-A0A2E5WMI4-F1
#
_cell.length_a   1.000
_cell.length_b   1.000
_cell.length_c   1.000
_cell.angle_alpha   90.00
_cell.angle_beta   90.00
_cell.angle_gamma   90.00
#
_symmetry.space_group_name_H-M   'P 1'
#
loop_
_entity.id
_entity.type
_entity.pdbx_description
1 polymer ?
#
loop_
_entity_poly.entity_id
_entity_poly.type
_entity_poly.pdbx_seq_one_letter_code
_entity_poly.pdbx_strand_id
1 'polypeptide(L)'
;MTTVMENLKDMSYAEYKNKLKNFKFLMKKFIVTTRFTNDTWEENKNYRIEQYHNGCLYCAPDPLSLNINKNSIVFVLEMNNEINSIMGIGLIRNNPKINSFQVYDEKNYNRYVFMGEYRIDRTEMDKNEETIMKAFDILCFKGNKHMKRGQGLKCFPQEMLFKINQRIDLVEFISNMFKKRIKTNT
;
A
#
# COMPACT_ATOMS: atom_id res chain seq x y z
N MET A 1 -31.86 -3.42 5.01
CA MET A 1 -32.16 -2.58 3.84
C MET A 1 -31.05 -2.76 2.83
N THR A 2 -31.31 -3.60 1.83
CA THR A 2 -30.35 -3.96 0.78
C THR A 2 -30.30 -2.80 -0.20
N THR A 3 -29.34 -1.89 -0.04
CA THR A 3 -29.10 -0.84 -1.03
C THR A 3 -28.82 -1.53 -2.35
N VAL A 4 -29.69 -1.30 -3.32
CA VAL A 4 -29.50 -1.73 -4.71
C VAL A 4 -28.13 -1.19 -5.14
N MET A 5 -27.15 -2.07 -5.27
CA MET A 5 -25.84 -1.69 -5.78
C MET A 5 -26.01 -1.35 -7.26
N GLU A 6 -26.28 -0.07 -7.56
CA GLU A 6 -26.24 0.44 -8.93
C GLU A 6 -24.90 0.06 -9.56
N ASN A 7 -24.96 -0.70 -10.66
CA ASN A 7 -23.79 -1.12 -11.38
C ASN A 7 -23.11 0.14 -11.97
N LEU A 8 -21.79 0.29 -11.83
CA LEU A 8 -21.09 1.46 -12.39
C LEU A 8 -21.29 1.62 -13.89
N LYS A 9 -21.66 0.52 -14.57
CA LYS A 9 -21.92 0.47 -16.01
C LYS A 9 -23.19 1.19 -16.45
N ASP A 10 -24.16 1.34 -15.54
CA ASP A 10 -25.48 1.90 -15.87
C ASP A 10 -25.52 3.43 -15.60
N MET A 11 -24.46 3.96 -15.01
CA MET A 11 -24.36 5.38 -14.67
C MET A 11 -23.94 6.24 -15.87
N SER A 12 -24.45 7.47 -15.93
CA SER A 12 -23.90 8.48 -16.82
C SER A 12 -22.45 8.84 -16.43
N TYR A 13 -21.70 9.37 -17.38
CA TYR A 13 -20.32 9.78 -17.16
C TYR A 13 -20.19 10.88 -16.07
N ALA A 14 -21.14 11.81 -16.02
CA ALA A 14 -21.17 12.87 -15.03
C ALA A 14 -21.38 12.32 -13.61
N GLU A 15 -22.35 11.40 -13.45
CA GLU A 15 -22.60 10.74 -12.18
C GLU A 15 -21.39 9.90 -11.73
N TYR A 16 -20.76 9.17 -12.66
CA TYR A 16 -19.56 8.39 -12.38
C TYR A 16 -18.44 9.29 -11.83
N LYS A 17 -18.17 10.41 -12.49
CA LYS A 17 -17.15 11.38 -12.03
C LYS A 17 -17.47 11.96 -10.66
N ASN A 18 -18.73 12.30 -10.40
CA ASN A 18 -19.15 12.83 -9.11
C ASN A 18 -18.99 11.79 -7.99
N LYS A 19 -19.42 10.54 -8.22
CA LYS A 19 -19.23 9.45 -7.24
C LYS A 19 -17.75 9.18 -6.99
N LEU A 20 -16.91 9.15 -8.05
CA LEU A 20 -15.46 8.97 -7.90
C LEU A 20 -14.82 10.13 -7.12
N LYS A 21 -15.21 11.38 -7.38
CA LYS A 21 -14.72 12.54 -6.65
C LYS A 21 -15.08 12.46 -5.16
N ASN A 22 -16.34 12.14 -4.86
CA ASN A 22 -16.82 11.96 -3.49
C ASN A 22 -16.09 10.80 -2.78
N PHE A 23 -15.89 9.68 -3.47
CA PHE A 23 -15.11 8.56 -2.95
C PHE A 23 -13.70 9.01 -2.53
N LYS A 24 -12.97 9.70 -3.42
CA LYS A 24 -11.62 10.22 -3.12
C LYS A 24 -11.62 11.19 -1.94
N PHE A 25 -12.63 12.05 -1.84
CA PHE A 25 -12.76 13.03 -0.75
C PHE A 25 -12.99 12.36 0.62
N LEU A 26 -13.75 11.26 0.65
CA LEU A 26 -14.08 10.54 1.88
C LEU A 26 -12.96 9.59 2.35
N MET A 27 -11.98 9.26 1.51
CA MET A 27 -10.86 8.39 1.87
C MET A 27 -10.07 8.95 3.07
N LYS A 28 -9.93 8.14 4.12
CA LYS A 28 -9.11 8.44 5.32
C LYS A 28 -7.89 7.53 5.47
N LYS A 29 -7.91 6.39 4.78
CA LYS A 29 -6.84 5.39 4.75
C LYS A 29 -6.43 5.20 3.30
N PHE A 30 -5.14 5.02 3.06
CA PHE A 30 -4.60 4.99 1.70
C PHE A 30 -3.77 3.73 1.49
N ILE A 31 -3.84 3.18 0.28
CA ILE A 31 -2.92 2.14 -0.17
C ILE A 31 -1.89 2.82 -1.07
N VAL A 32 -0.63 2.59 -0.78
CA VAL A 32 0.51 2.98 -1.60
C VAL A 32 1.32 1.74 -1.93
N THR A 33 2.22 1.88 -2.87
CA THR A 33 3.11 0.83 -3.34
C THR A 33 4.54 1.32 -3.18
N THR A 34 5.43 0.42 -2.78
CA THR A 34 6.89 0.57 -2.97
C THR A 34 7.34 -0.46 -3.99
N ARG A 35 8.51 -0.25 -4.61
CA ARG A 35 9.08 -1.19 -5.58
C ARG A 35 10.48 -1.59 -5.15
N PHE A 36 10.67 -2.88 -4.96
CA PHE A 36 11.93 -3.52 -4.66
C PHE A 36 12.43 -4.30 -5.88
N THR A 37 13.73 -4.23 -6.08
CA THR A 37 14.53 -5.29 -6.71
C THR A 37 14.83 -6.38 -5.68
N ASN A 38 15.41 -7.50 -6.11
CA ASN A 38 15.87 -8.51 -5.16
C ASN A 38 16.93 -7.93 -4.20
N ASP A 39 17.85 -7.12 -4.72
CA ASP A 39 18.91 -6.49 -3.92
C ASP A 39 18.34 -5.52 -2.87
N THR A 40 17.50 -4.57 -3.31
CA THR A 40 16.92 -3.57 -2.39
C THR A 40 15.94 -4.18 -1.39
N TRP A 41 15.32 -5.32 -1.73
CA TRP A 41 14.55 -6.08 -0.77
C TRP A 41 15.42 -6.63 0.35
N GLU A 42 16.58 -7.20 0.01
CA GLU A 42 17.50 -7.79 0.98
C GLU A 42 18.19 -6.71 1.83
N GLU A 43 18.61 -5.59 1.24
CA GLU A 43 19.09 -4.41 1.98
C GLU A 43 18.06 -3.96 3.04
N ASN A 44 16.80 -3.79 2.64
CA ASN A 44 15.72 -3.39 3.55
C ASN A 44 15.51 -4.39 4.68
N LYS A 45 15.46 -5.68 4.35
CA LYS A 45 15.24 -6.76 5.31
C LYS A 45 16.39 -6.84 6.32
N ASN A 46 17.63 -6.82 5.85
CA ASN A 46 18.82 -6.85 6.71
C ASN A 46 18.86 -5.65 7.64
N TYR A 47 18.61 -4.45 7.12
CA TYR A 47 18.55 -3.24 7.93
C TYR A 47 17.51 -3.35 9.06
N ARG A 48 16.31 -3.87 8.77
CA ARG A 48 15.27 -4.06 9.80
C ARG A 48 15.69 -5.06 10.88
N ILE A 49 16.36 -6.14 10.50
CA ILE A 49 16.89 -7.15 11.42
C ILE A 49 17.98 -6.55 12.30
N GLU A 50 18.96 -5.85 11.72
CA GLU A 50 20.08 -5.23 12.44
C GLU A 50 19.62 -4.16 13.43
N GLN A 51 18.58 -3.39 13.09
CA GLN A 51 18.01 -2.37 13.97
C GLN A 51 16.98 -2.94 14.97
N TYR A 52 16.81 -4.27 15.04
CA TYR A 52 15.80 -4.94 15.87
C TYR A 52 14.38 -4.35 15.68
N HIS A 53 14.07 -3.91 14.47
CA HIS A 53 12.81 -3.25 14.15
C HIS A 53 11.82 -4.25 13.55
N ASN A 54 10.93 -4.77 14.40
CA ASN A 54 9.91 -5.75 14.01
C ASN A 54 8.81 -5.19 13.08
N GLY A 55 8.79 -3.88 12.86
CA GLY A 55 7.81 -3.22 12.01
C GLY A 55 8.19 -3.17 10.53
N CYS A 56 7.80 -2.07 9.89
CA CYS A 56 8.16 -1.75 8.52
C CYS A 56 8.94 -0.44 8.43
N LEU A 57 9.75 -0.33 7.38
CA LEU A 57 10.53 0.85 7.06
C LEU A 57 10.60 1.01 5.54
N TYR A 58 10.36 2.23 5.06
CA TYR A 58 10.39 2.56 3.64
C TYR A 58 11.11 3.88 3.43
N CYS A 59 12.17 3.86 2.63
CA CYS A 59 12.80 5.09 2.16
C CYS A 59 12.29 5.47 0.77
N ALA A 60 12.19 6.77 0.52
CA ALA A 60 11.81 7.33 -0.76
C ALA A 60 12.62 8.60 -1.08
N PRO A 61 12.88 8.88 -2.37
CA PRO A 61 13.52 10.12 -2.80
C PRO A 61 12.63 11.36 -2.60
N ASP A 62 11.31 11.15 -2.55
CA ASP A 62 10.29 12.19 -2.48
C ASP A 62 9.29 11.89 -1.35
N PRO A 63 8.61 12.92 -0.81
CA PRO A 63 7.53 12.70 0.15
C PRO A 63 6.32 12.01 -0.52
N LEU A 64 5.39 11.51 0.29
CA LEU A 64 4.09 11.04 -0.21
C LEU A 64 3.33 12.19 -0.89
N SER A 65 2.46 11.82 -1.84
CA SER A 65 1.62 12.78 -2.58
C SER A 65 0.89 13.73 -1.62
N LEU A 66 0.82 15.02 -2.00
CA LEU A 66 0.08 16.05 -1.25
C LEU A 66 -1.41 15.72 -1.07
N ASN A 67 -1.97 14.82 -1.90
CA ASN A 67 -3.34 14.32 -1.76
C ASN A 67 -3.54 13.38 -0.57
N ILE A 68 -2.46 12.92 0.06
CA ILE A 68 -2.50 12.15 1.31
C ILE A 68 -2.15 13.11 2.43
N ASN A 69 -3.13 13.42 3.28
CA ASN A 69 -2.92 14.32 4.41
C ASN A 69 -1.81 13.80 5.34
N LYS A 70 -1.07 14.72 5.97
CA LYS A 70 -0.09 14.38 7.01
C LYS A 70 -0.75 13.52 8.10
N ASN A 71 0.00 12.60 8.68
CA ASN A 71 -0.43 11.65 9.71
C ASN A 71 -1.54 10.66 9.33
N SER A 72 -2.00 10.66 8.07
CA SER A 72 -2.95 9.66 7.56
C SER A 72 -2.41 8.25 7.69
N ILE A 73 -3.30 7.28 7.87
CA ILE A 73 -2.98 5.86 7.86
C ILE A 73 -2.69 5.43 6.42
N VAL A 74 -1.53 4.81 6.22
CA VAL A 74 -1.08 4.37 4.91
C VAL A 74 -0.63 2.90 4.98
N PHE A 75 -1.20 2.09 4.10
CA PHE A 75 -0.81 0.71 3.88
C PHE A 75 0.14 0.66 2.68
N VAL A 76 1.34 0.15 2.88
CA VAL A 76 2.37 0.06 1.85
C VAL A 76 2.44 -1.37 1.34
N LEU A 77 2.09 -1.58 0.07
CA LEU A 77 2.29 -2.85 -0.62
C LEU A 77 3.77 -2.98 -1.02
N GLU A 78 4.44 -3.99 -0.50
CA GLU A 78 5.84 -4.31 -0.76
C GLU A 78 5.98 -5.08 -2.08
N MET A 79 6.05 -4.38 -3.21
CA MET A 79 6.17 -5.03 -4.52
C MET A 79 7.62 -5.45 -4.78
N ASN A 80 7.90 -6.74 -4.97
CA ASN A 80 9.14 -7.17 -5.61
C ASN A 80 8.91 -7.28 -7.13
N ASN A 81 9.55 -6.39 -7.87
CA ASN A 81 9.35 -6.21 -9.31
C ASN A 81 10.05 -7.25 -10.18
N GLU A 82 11.05 -7.95 -9.65
CA GLU A 82 11.78 -9.00 -10.37
C GLU A 82 10.98 -10.30 -10.39
N ILE A 83 10.42 -10.69 -9.24
CA ILE A 83 9.60 -11.91 -9.14
C ILE A 83 8.09 -11.66 -9.37
N ASN A 84 7.68 -10.40 -9.51
CA ASN A 84 6.29 -9.97 -9.69
C ASN A 84 5.35 -10.45 -8.56
N SER A 85 5.77 -10.27 -7.32
CA SER A 85 5.04 -10.68 -6.13
C SER A 85 4.96 -9.55 -5.10
N ILE A 86 3.80 -9.40 -4.47
CA ILE A 86 3.70 -8.68 -3.20
C ILE A 86 4.34 -9.53 -2.11
N MET A 87 5.29 -8.97 -1.38
CA MET A 87 6.05 -9.66 -0.32
C MET A 87 5.40 -9.50 1.06
N GLY A 88 4.64 -8.44 1.24
CA GLY A 88 4.03 -8.09 2.51
C GLY A 88 3.35 -6.74 2.46
N ILE A 89 2.82 -6.32 3.60
CA ILE A 89 2.18 -5.03 3.78
C ILE A 89 2.70 -4.38 5.05
N GLY A 90 3.14 -3.12 4.96
CA GLY A 90 3.43 -2.30 6.14
C GLY A 90 2.32 -1.32 6.45
N LEU A 91 2.17 -1.00 7.73
CA LEU A 91 1.28 0.05 8.22
C LEU A 91 2.12 1.20 8.76
N ILE A 92 2.06 2.35 8.07
CA ILE A 92 2.77 3.57 8.44
C ILE A 92 1.79 4.73 8.66
N ARG A 93 2.31 5.82 9.24
CA ARG A 93 1.69 7.14 9.15
C ARG A 93 2.43 8.01 8.14
N ASN A 94 1.73 8.90 7.45
CA ASN A 94 2.35 9.91 6.60
C ASN A 94 3.07 10.99 7.44
N ASN A 95 4.21 10.62 8.02
CA ASN A 95 5.06 11.48 8.83
C ASN A 95 6.53 11.05 8.65
N PRO A 96 7.16 11.38 7.51
CA PRO A 96 8.50 10.93 7.22
C PRO A 96 9.54 11.64 8.10
N LYS A 97 10.58 10.90 8.48
CA LYS A 97 11.83 11.48 8.98
C LYS A 97 12.74 11.78 7.79
N ILE A 98 13.37 12.94 7.78
CA ILE A 98 14.21 13.40 6.65
C ILE A 98 15.68 13.09 6.96
N ASN A 99 16.40 12.48 6.02
CA ASN A 99 17.84 12.19 6.09
C ASN A 99 18.29 11.53 7.41
N SER A 100 17.47 10.60 7.92
CA SER A 100 17.67 10.03 9.27
C SER A 100 18.32 8.65 9.28
N PHE A 101 18.25 7.92 8.17
CA PHE A 101 18.75 6.55 8.06
C PHE A 101 19.38 6.31 6.70
N GLN A 102 20.40 5.46 6.66
CA GLN A 102 21.07 5.04 5.43
C GLN A 102 20.80 3.55 5.23
N VAL A 103 19.69 3.25 4.57
CA VAL A 103 19.18 1.88 4.40
C VAL A 103 19.67 1.27 3.10
N TYR A 104 19.68 2.08 2.04
CA TYR A 104 20.13 1.66 0.71
C TYR A 104 21.47 2.27 0.37
N ASP A 105 22.26 1.58 -0.43
CA ASP A 105 23.51 2.11 -0.98
C ASP A 105 23.26 3.34 -1.87
N GLU A 106 22.18 3.33 -2.65
CA GLU A 106 21.73 4.49 -3.42
C GLU A 106 21.17 5.58 -2.48
N LYS A 107 22.02 6.55 -2.19
CA LYS A 107 21.75 7.64 -1.23
C LYS A 107 20.47 8.41 -1.54
N ASN A 108 20.09 8.55 -2.81
CA ASN A 108 18.87 9.27 -3.17
C ASN A 108 17.60 8.65 -2.59
N TYR A 109 17.58 7.33 -2.36
CA TYR A 109 16.42 6.66 -1.80
C TYR A 109 16.24 6.94 -0.31
N ASN A 110 17.30 7.34 0.39
CA ASN A 110 17.30 7.55 1.84
C ASN A 110 16.77 8.92 2.31
N ARG A 111 16.29 9.77 1.39
CA ARG A 111 15.88 11.15 1.69
C ARG A 111 14.71 11.26 2.65
N TYR A 112 13.64 10.50 2.40
CA TYR A 112 12.44 10.46 3.25
C TYR A 112 12.25 9.05 3.77
N VAL A 113 12.23 8.88 5.09
CA VAL A 113 12.08 7.58 5.73
C VAL A 113 10.76 7.51 6.47
N PHE A 114 9.91 6.58 6.05
CA PHE A 114 8.64 6.27 6.67
C PHE A 114 8.78 5.00 7.49
N MET A 115 8.40 5.06 8.76
CA MET A 115 8.45 3.91 9.66
C MET A 115 7.06 3.60 10.19
N GLY A 116 6.85 2.32 10.46
CA GLY A 116 5.64 1.81 11.08
C GLY A 116 6.00 0.69 12.05
N GLU A 117 5.22 0.58 13.13
CA GLU A 117 5.39 -0.45 14.14
C GLU A 117 4.90 -1.82 13.67
N TYR A 118 4.05 -1.86 12.64
CA TYR A 118 3.40 -3.08 12.18
C TYR A 118 3.74 -3.38 10.73
N ARG A 119 4.06 -4.66 10.48
CA ARG A 119 4.21 -5.25 9.15
C ARG A 119 3.57 -6.64 9.18
N ILE A 120 2.94 -7.02 8.07
CA ILE A 120 2.43 -8.37 7.85
C ILE A 120 3.25 -8.97 6.72
N ASP A 121 4.03 -9.99 7.03
CA ASP A 121 4.70 -10.77 5.99
C ASP A 121 3.67 -11.61 5.24
N ARG A 122 3.82 -11.75 3.91
CA ARG A 122 2.89 -12.57 3.13
C ARG A 122 2.90 -14.04 3.57
N THR A 123 4.03 -14.53 4.08
CA THR A 123 4.13 -15.91 4.59
C THR A 123 3.27 -16.16 5.83
N GLU A 124 2.87 -15.10 6.54
CA GLU A 124 2.01 -15.16 7.74
C GLU A 124 0.52 -14.97 7.43
N MET A 125 0.15 -14.87 6.14
CA MET A 125 -1.21 -14.61 5.72
C MET A 125 -2.06 -15.88 5.64
N ASP A 126 -3.33 -15.77 6.04
CA ASP A 126 -4.27 -16.88 5.87
C ASP A 126 -4.74 -17.04 4.41
N LYS A 127 -5.50 -18.11 4.12
CA LYS A 127 -5.96 -18.40 2.75
C LYS A 127 -6.80 -17.29 2.12
N ASN A 128 -7.57 -16.56 2.91
CA ASN A 128 -8.39 -15.46 2.42
C ASN A 128 -7.52 -14.24 2.11
N GLU A 129 -6.59 -13.91 3.01
CA GLU A 129 -5.59 -12.86 2.83
C GLU A 129 -4.71 -13.14 1.59
N GLU A 130 -4.25 -14.38 1.40
CA GLU A 130 -3.46 -14.80 0.24
C GLU A 130 -4.24 -14.69 -1.08
N THR A 131 -5.55 -14.95 -1.05
CA THR A 131 -6.41 -14.74 -2.24
C THR A 131 -6.43 -13.28 -2.66
N ILE A 132 -6.46 -12.35 -1.69
CA ILE A 132 -6.35 -10.91 -1.96
C ILE A 132 -4.94 -10.54 -2.43
N MET A 133 -3.89 -11.17 -1.90
CA MET A 133 -2.51 -10.91 -2.38
C MET A 133 -2.32 -11.35 -3.83
N LYS A 134 -2.88 -12.50 -4.24
CA LYS A 134 -2.87 -12.92 -5.65
C LYS A 134 -3.62 -11.94 -6.55
N ALA A 135 -4.72 -11.35 -6.07
CA ALA A 135 -5.40 -10.28 -6.78
C ALA A 135 -4.49 -9.05 -6.92
N PHE A 136 -3.79 -8.65 -5.86
CA PHE A 136 -2.80 -7.57 -5.94
C PHE A 136 -1.63 -7.90 -6.89
N ASP A 137 -1.14 -9.14 -6.94
CA ASP A 137 -0.10 -9.53 -7.89
C ASP A 137 -0.54 -9.26 -9.34
N ILE A 138 -1.80 -9.59 -9.66
CA ILE A 138 -2.36 -9.31 -10.99
C ILE A 138 -2.47 -7.80 -11.22
N LEU A 139 -3.05 -7.06 -10.27
CA LEU A 139 -3.31 -5.62 -10.41
C LEU A 139 -2.03 -4.78 -10.47
N CYS A 140 -0.99 -5.19 -9.74
CA CYS A 140 0.26 -4.45 -9.61
C CYS A 140 1.28 -4.78 -10.70
N PHE A 141 1.31 -6.00 -11.22
CA PHE A 141 2.37 -6.45 -12.15
C PHE A 141 1.90 -6.72 -13.58
N LYS A 142 0.59 -6.86 -13.85
CA LYS A 142 0.06 -7.24 -15.16
C LYS A 142 -0.79 -6.13 -15.80
N GLY A 143 -0.99 -6.24 -17.11
CA GLY A 143 -1.81 -5.32 -17.90
C GLY A 143 -1.16 -3.96 -18.16
N ASN A 144 -1.84 -3.11 -18.92
CA ASN A 144 -1.32 -1.80 -19.35
C ASN A 144 -1.27 -0.74 -18.24
N LYS A 145 -1.94 -0.98 -17.10
CA LYS A 145 -1.98 -0.09 -15.93
C LYS A 145 -1.18 -0.65 -14.75
N HIS A 146 -0.23 -1.55 -15.01
CA HIS A 146 0.65 -2.10 -13.98
C HIS A 146 1.43 -1.01 -13.24
N MET A 147 1.83 -1.28 -12.01
CA MET A 147 2.43 -0.32 -11.08
C MET A 147 3.95 -0.46 -10.97
N LYS A 148 4.59 -1.26 -11.83
CA LYS A 148 6.05 -1.53 -11.83
C LYS A 148 6.94 -0.30 -12.07
N ARG A 149 6.40 0.83 -12.51
CA ARG A 149 7.15 2.06 -12.84
C ARG A 149 6.94 3.15 -11.78
N GLY A 150 7.85 4.12 -11.72
CA GLY A 150 7.84 5.23 -10.78
C GLY A 150 8.81 5.04 -9.62
N GLN A 151 9.28 6.15 -9.04
CA GLN A 151 10.22 6.17 -7.90
C GLN A 151 9.52 6.47 -6.58
N GLY A 152 10.02 5.88 -5.49
CA GLY A 152 9.49 6.06 -4.13
C GLY A 152 8.09 5.47 -3.92
N LEU A 153 7.40 5.97 -2.90
CA LEU A 153 6.05 5.54 -2.56
C LEU A 153 5.02 6.19 -3.49
N LYS A 154 4.27 5.37 -4.23
CA LYS A 154 3.21 5.84 -5.16
C LYS A 154 1.84 5.36 -4.75
N CYS A 155 0.84 6.24 -4.83
CA CYS A 155 -0.55 5.92 -4.52
C CYS A 155 -1.05 4.79 -5.43
N PHE A 156 -1.71 3.80 -4.83
CA PHE A 156 -2.49 2.84 -5.60
C PHE A 156 -3.63 3.58 -6.33
N PRO A 157 -3.94 3.25 -7.61
CA PRO A 157 -4.96 3.97 -8.37
C PRO A 157 -6.32 3.99 -7.67
N GLN A 158 -6.72 5.16 -7.17
CA GLN A 158 -7.97 5.33 -6.43
C GLN A 158 -9.22 4.99 -7.26
N GLU A 159 -9.17 5.21 -8.57
CA GLU A 159 -10.25 4.81 -9.48
C GLU A 159 -10.39 3.27 -9.55
N MET A 160 -9.27 2.54 -9.46
CA MET A 160 -9.29 1.08 -9.40
C MET A 160 -9.89 0.61 -8.08
N LEU A 161 -9.51 1.23 -6.96
CA LEU A 161 -10.14 0.95 -5.66
C LEU A 161 -11.64 1.21 -5.71
N PHE A 162 -12.07 2.35 -6.27
CA PHE A 162 -13.48 2.69 -6.43
C PHE A 162 -14.27 1.62 -7.20
N LYS A 163 -13.72 1.12 -8.31
CA LYS A 163 -14.35 0.05 -9.10
C LYS A 163 -14.42 -1.27 -8.35
N ILE A 164 -13.35 -1.64 -7.66
CA ILE A 164 -13.28 -2.90 -6.90
C ILE A 164 -14.17 -2.83 -5.65
N ASN A 165 -14.36 -1.64 -5.08
CA ASN A 165 -15.19 -1.41 -3.89
C ASN A 165 -16.66 -1.85 -4.07
N GLN A 166 -17.13 -2.01 -5.31
CA GLN A 166 -18.45 -2.59 -5.58
C GLN A 166 -18.56 -4.07 -5.18
N ARG A 167 -17.43 -4.77 -5.07
CA ARG A 167 -17.37 -6.19 -4.71
C ARG A 167 -16.66 -6.39 -3.38
N ILE A 168 -15.57 -5.66 -3.16
CA ILE A 168 -14.76 -5.76 -1.96
C ILE A 168 -14.06 -4.43 -1.66
N ASP A 169 -14.19 -3.96 -0.43
CA ASP A 169 -13.40 -2.83 0.06
C ASP A 169 -11.99 -3.33 0.43
N LEU A 170 -11.05 -3.19 -0.51
CA LEU A 170 -9.66 -3.58 -0.29
C LEU A 170 -8.98 -2.80 0.84
N VAL A 171 -9.38 -1.54 1.06
CA VAL A 171 -8.77 -0.69 2.09
C VAL A 171 -9.22 -1.16 3.46
N GLU A 172 -10.52 -1.44 3.62
CA GLU A 172 -11.05 -1.97 4.88
C GLU A 172 -10.62 -3.42 5.11
N PHE A 173 -10.51 -4.24 4.05
CA PHE A 173 -9.95 -5.60 4.15
C PHE A 173 -8.54 -5.57 4.77
N ILE A 174 -7.61 -4.80 4.19
CA ILE A 174 -6.26 -4.65 4.73
C ILE A 174 -6.31 -4.07 6.15
N SER A 175 -7.17 -3.08 6.39
CA SER A 175 -7.33 -2.52 7.74
C SER A 175 -7.70 -3.58 8.77
N ASN A 176 -8.54 -4.56 8.41
CA ASN A 176 -8.94 -5.64 9.30
C ASN A 176 -7.83 -6.67 9.50
N MET A 177 -6.96 -6.91 8.50
CA MET A 177 -5.76 -7.75 8.67
C MET A 177 -4.86 -7.25 9.80
N PHE A 178 -4.65 -5.92 9.86
CA PHE A 178 -3.86 -5.30 10.94
C PHE A 178 -4.61 -5.29 12.27
N LYS A 179 -5.90 -4.91 12.30
CA LYS A 179 -6.69 -4.94 13.55
C LYS A 179 -6.70 -6.33 14.19
N LYS A 180 -6.81 -7.40 13.40
CA LYS A 180 -6.78 -8.80 13.86
C LYS A 180 -5.49 -9.09 14.64
N ARG A 181 -4.34 -8.70 14.07
CA ARG A 181 -3.02 -8.93 14.67
C ARG A 181 -2.75 -8.03 15.87
N ILE A 182 -3.12 -6.74 15.80
CA ILE A 182 -2.96 -5.78 16.91
C ILE A 182 -3.76 -6.23 18.15
N LYS A 183 -5.02 -6.63 17.97
CA LYS A 183 -5.87 -7.12 19.08
C LYS A 183 -5.37 -8.41 19.73
N THR A 184 -4.62 -9.23 19.00
CA THR A 184 -4.07 -10.49 19.55
C THR A 184 -2.83 -10.23 20.41
N ASN A 185 -2.16 -9.09 20.18
CA ASN A 185 -0.96 -8.66 20.91
C ASN A 185 -1.27 -7.73 22.10
N THR A 186 -2.55 -7.44 22.37
CA THR A 186 -3.01 -6.64 23.53
C THR A 186 -3.77 -7.55 24.49
#